data_AF-A0A0D0V2C6-F1
#
_entry.id   AF-A0A0D0V2C6-F1
#
_cell.length_a   1.000
_cell.length_b   1.000
_cell.length_c   1.000
_cell.angle_alpha   90.00
_cell.angle_beta   90.00
_cell.angle_gamma   90.00
#
_symmetry.space_group_name_H-M   'P 1'
#
loop_
_entity.id
_entity.type
_entity.pdbx_description
1 polymer ?
#
loop_
_entity_poly.entity_id
_entity_poly.type
_entity_poly.pdbx_seq_one_letter_code
_entity_poly.pdbx_strand_id
1 'polypeptide(L)'
;MTTEKSVDDLPWQFQRWKEIMPEWEIKYFDDKALKNWVNGMFGGTKAEEIWMNLPRQVLKTDVFRYMAMLVEGGIYTDSDTAPIIHADQWGHPYNHRTSPLLTHLSRILSIATSPHLPSSHPLSSFSPDHAGTTIDEELDVGISTGKSNIYDGPLVDDGAELGQPSLVVSVESDAIDFGWHNWVSRDDDEAGRRSCAYIGLKREVGLSRAVQITQWTFMARPGHPVFLDALGRTLRKSEEMARKEKEAKKNGREFIPETALDSDCVYRYLISRYGFKPEDLIHKKDPLRVGDVLILPAGSYSSVSPFGDEQQRNWAASWHGFFGRWRGADPGVQEFERLKKLKKEAEEAEKKAKEEADEAEREAKSAEQKAKEAYDQADKSAQEAEEIAKEAAEDAGRKAQEASDKVEALGEEVEKAKEVAEGISDGQDNGSGDFTEIREETEEKKMSA
;
A
#
# COMPACT_ATOMS: atom_id res chain seq x y z
N MET A 1 -13.32 27.35 7.95
CA MET A 1 -12.13 27.51 7.10
C MET A 1 -11.98 26.29 6.22
N THR A 2 -11.63 26.48 4.96
CA THR A 2 -11.26 25.38 4.04
C THR A 2 -10.14 25.83 3.09
N THR A 3 -9.48 24.86 2.48
CA THR A 3 -8.38 25.08 1.52
C THR A 3 -8.71 24.38 0.21
N GLU A 4 -8.58 25.08 -0.90
CA GLU A 4 -8.76 24.54 -2.25
C GLU A 4 -7.90 25.34 -3.24
N LYS A 5 -7.54 24.79 -4.40
CA LYS A 5 -6.71 25.50 -5.37
C LYS A 5 -7.32 26.82 -5.87
N SER A 6 -8.64 26.85 -6.00
CA SER A 6 -9.42 28.01 -6.42
C SER A 6 -10.75 28.02 -5.68
N VAL A 7 -11.24 29.22 -5.38
CA VAL A 7 -12.59 29.42 -4.80
C VAL A 7 -13.67 28.96 -5.77
N ASP A 8 -13.44 29.10 -7.08
CA ASP A 8 -14.38 28.70 -8.13
C ASP A 8 -14.45 27.17 -8.33
N ASP A 9 -13.44 26.43 -7.83
CA ASP A 9 -13.33 24.97 -8.00
C ASP A 9 -13.99 24.18 -6.85
N LEU A 10 -14.65 24.88 -5.92
CA LEU A 10 -15.30 24.23 -4.80
C LEU A 10 -16.44 23.31 -5.28
N PRO A 11 -16.56 22.10 -4.72
CA PRO A 11 -17.66 21.23 -5.04
C PRO A 11 -18.96 21.84 -4.54
N TRP A 12 -20.03 21.69 -5.31
CA TRP A 12 -21.33 22.25 -4.96
C TRP A 12 -21.82 21.78 -3.57
N GLN A 13 -21.44 20.57 -3.15
CA GLN A 13 -21.77 20.03 -1.82
C GLN A 13 -21.25 20.92 -0.68
N PHE A 14 -20.14 21.63 -0.89
CA PHE A 14 -19.57 22.53 0.11
C PHE A 14 -20.48 23.73 0.40
N GLN A 15 -21.32 24.14 -0.57
CA GLN A 15 -22.26 25.26 -0.39
C GLN A 15 -23.24 25.01 0.76
N ARG A 16 -23.49 23.75 1.10
CA ARG A 16 -24.32 23.33 2.23
C ARG A 16 -23.85 23.87 3.58
N TRP A 17 -22.56 24.18 3.74
CA TRP A 17 -22.08 24.90 4.93
C TRP A 17 -22.79 26.24 5.11
N LYS A 18 -23.01 26.99 4.02
CA LYS A 18 -23.71 28.28 4.09
C LYS A 18 -25.22 28.12 4.23
N GLU A 19 -25.78 27.02 3.74
CA GLU A 19 -27.21 26.69 3.90
C GLU A 19 -27.55 26.34 5.35
N ILE A 20 -26.73 25.51 6.00
CA ILE A 20 -26.97 25.04 7.38
C ILE A 20 -26.51 26.08 8.41
N MET A 21 -25.43 26.80 8.14
CA MET A 21 -24.82 27.79 9.04
C MET A 21 -24.74 29.17 8.34
N PRO A 22 -25.89 29.81 8.03
CA PRO A 22 -25.93 31.07 7.29
C PRO A 22 -25.26 32.24 8.02
N GLU A 23 -25.21 32.21 9.35
CA GLU A 23 -24.58 33.21 10.20
C GLU A 23 -23.05 33.06 10.30
N TRP A 24 -22.51 31.91 9.89
CA TRP A 24 -21.06 31.67 9.98
C TRP A 24 -20.31 32.36 8.83
N GLU A 25 -19.16 32.93 9.18
CA GLU A 25 -18.18 33.43 8.22
C GLU A 25 -17.39 32.25 7.66
N ILE A 26 -17.49 32.03 6.35
CA ILE A 26 -16.71 30.99 5.67
C ILE A 26 -15.48 31.64 5.06
N LYS A 27 -14.31 31.26 5.58
CA LYS A 27 -13.01 31.66 5.03
C LYS A 27 -12.46 30.57 4.11
N TYR A 28 -12.07 31.00 2.92
CA TYR A 28 -11.52 30.16 1.86
C TYR A 28 -10.07 30.55 1.61
N PHE A 29 -9.21 29.56 1.50
CA PHE A 29 -7.78 29.76 1.29
C PHE A 29 -7.34 29.04 0.02
N ASP A 30 -7.11 29.83 -1.03
CA ASP A 30 -6.33 29.37 -2.19
C ASP A 30 -4.83 29.38 -1.89
N ASP A 31 -4.02 28.82 -2.79
CA ASP A 31 -2.57 28.70 -2.58
C ASP A 31 -1.89 30.06 -2.31
N LYS A 32 -2.41 31.15 -2.89
CA LYS A 32 -1.90 32.50 -2.72
C LYS A 32 -2.34 33.10 -1.39
N ALA A 33 -3.62 32.97 -1.04
CA ALA A 33 -4.21 33.42 0.21
C ALA A 33 -3.56 32.69 1.39
N LEU A 34 -3.34 31.39 1.26
CA LEU A 34 -2.65 30.57 2.25
C LEU A 34 -1.22 31.11 2.47
N LYS A 35 -0.44 31.31 1.41
CA LYS A 35 0.92 31.87 1.51
C LYS A 35 0.93 33.26 2.16
N ASN A 36 0.01 34.13 1.77
CA ASN A 36 -0.09 35.48 2.32
C ASN A 36 -0.47 35.45 3.80
N TRP A 37 -1.40 34.58 4.20
CA TRP A 37 -1.82 34.42 5.58
C TRP A 37 -0.68 33.90 6.45
N VAL A 38 0.08 32.89 5.99
CA VAL A 38 1.24 32.37 6.73
C VAL A 38 2.32 33.43 6.87
N ASN A 39 2.61 34.18 5.81
CA ASN A 39 3.57 35.29 5.88
C ASN A 39 3.11 36.40 6.84
N GLY A 40 1.80 36.70 6.88
CA GLY A 40 1.24 37.70 7.80
C GLY A 40 1.31 37.27 9.27
N MET A 41 0.92 36.02 9.58
CA MET A 41 0.82 35.54 10.96
C MET A 41 2.13 34.99 11.53
N PHE A 42 2.97 34.40 10.68
CA PHE A 42 4.20 33.72 11.07
C PHE A 42 5.45 34.33 10.42
N GLY A 43 5.32 35.52 9.83
CA GLY A 43 6.40 36.23 9.14
C GLY A 43 7.69 36.34 9.97
N GLY A 44 8.82 35.95 9.38
CA GLY A 44 10.13 36.00 10.04
C GLY A 44 10.35 34.91 11.10
N THR A 45 9.41 33.99 11.28
CA THR A 45 9.56 32.87 12.22
C THR A 45 10.12 31.62 11.54
N LYS A 46 10.67 30.72 12.33
CA LYS A 46 11.08 29.38 11.88
C LYS A 46 9.91 28.58 11.30
N ALA A 47 8.69 28.81 11.79
CA ALA A 47 7.50 28.11 11.33
C ALA A 47 7.15 28.47 9.87
N GLU A 48 7.23 29.75 9.51
CA GLU A 48 7.09 30.21 8.13
C GLU A 48 8.19 29.61 7.24
N GLU A 49 9.45 29.66 7.68
CA GLU A 49 10.58 29.13 6.91
C GLU A 49 10.38 27.65 6.59
N ILE A 50 10.03 26.83 7.59
CA ILE A 50 9.76 25.40 7.40
C ILE A 50 8.58 25.21 6.44
N TRP A 51 7.49 25.94 6.64
CA TRP A 51 6.28 25.83 5.83
C TRP A 51 6.55 26.18 4.35
N MET A 52 7.27 27.27 4.10
CA MET A 52 7.65 27.71 2.74
C MET A 52 8.48 26.66 2.00
N ASN A 53 9.36 25.98 2.73
CA ASN A 53 10.28 24.97 2.22
C ASN A 53 9.66 23.56 2.08
N LEU A 54 8.38 23.38 2.42
CA LEU A 54 7.70 22.09 2.21
C LEU A 54 7.63 21.76 0.71
N PRO A 55 7.96 20.52 0.30
CA PRO A 55 8.15 20.16 -1.11
C PRO A 55 6.84 19.96 -1.87
N ARG A 56 5.72 19.72 -1.18
CA ARG A 56 4.41 19.43 -1.78
C ARG A 56 3.35 20.37 -1.24
N GLN A 57 2.44 20.81 -2.10
CA GLN A 57 1.34 21.71 -1.72
C GLN A 57 0.40 21.07 -0.69
N VAL A 58 0.20 19.75 -0.77
CA VAL A 58 -0.63 19.00 0.18
C VAL A 58 -0.06 19.10 1.60
N LEU A 59 1.26 18.99 1.75
CA LEU A 59 1.94 19.14 3.03
C LEU A 59 1.76 20.55 3.59
N LYS A 60 1.80 21.56 2.72
CA LYS A 60 1.55 22.95 3.10
C LYS A 60 0.15 23.13 3.66
N THR A 61 -0.85 22.54 3.02
CA THR A 61 -2.23 22.51 3.50
C THR A 61 -2.38 21.75 4.82
N ASP A 62 -1.69 20.61 4.95
CA ASP A 62 -1.67 19.80 6.18
C ASP A 62 -1.10 20.60 7.35
N VAL A 63 0.00 21.33 7.18
CA VAL A 63 0.55 22.18 8.26
C VAL A 63 -0.33 23.40 8.51
N PHE A 64 -0.86 24.01 7.45
CA PHE A 64 -1.68 25.21 7.53
C PHE A 64 -2.91 25.00 8.41
N ARG A 65 -3.59 23.85 8.32
CA ARG A 65 -4.78 23.62 9.14
C ARG A 65 -4.50 23.73 10.64
N TYR A 66 -3.31 23.31 11.10
CA TYR A 66 -2.93 23.47 12.51
C TYR A 66 -2.55 24.90 12.86
N MET A 67 -1.87 25.61 11.95
CA MET A 67 -1.58 27.02 12.12
C MET A 67 -2.88 27.84 12.23
N ALA A 68 -3.83 27.61 11.34
CA ALA A 68 -5.12 28.27 11.30
C ALA A 68 -5.96 27.93 12.54
N MET A 69 -6.06 26.65 12.92
CA MET A 69 -6.79 26.24 14.12
C MET A 69 -6.15 26.74 15.42
N LEU A 70 -4.81 26.88 15.47
CA LEU A 70 -4.12 27.46 16.62
C LEU A 70 -4.41 28.96 16.76
N VAL A 71 -4.42 29.70 15.65
CA VAL A 71 -4.53 31.17 15.64
C VAL A 71 -5.98 31.63 15.68
N GLU A 72 -6.84 31.09 14.82
CA GLU A 72 -8.23 31.55 14.63
C GLU A 72 -9.26 30.66 15.31
N GLY A 73 -8.96 29.38 15.54
CA GLY A 73 -9.96 28.40 15.97
C GLY A 73 -11.13 28.29 14.99
N GLY A 74 -12.35 28.08 15.51
CA GLY A 74 -13.54 27.85 14.70
C GLY A 74 -13.60 26.41 14.18
N ILE A 75 -14.07 26.25 12.93
CA ILE A 75 -14.15 24.94 12.25
C ILE A 75 -13.21 24.95 11.06
N TYR A 76 -12.28 23.99 11.02
CA TYR A 76 -11.55 23.64 9.80
C TYR A 76 -12.21 22.42 9.17
N THR A 77 -12.35 22.42 7.85
CA THR A 77 -12.81 21.27 7.10
C THR A 77 -12.21 21.21 5.69
N ASP A 78 -11.94 20.01 5.17
CA ASP A 78 -11.51 19.82 3.78
C ASP A 78 -12.62 20.27 2.80
N SER A 79 -12.23 20.62 1.58
CA SER A 79 -13.12 21.26 0.60
C SER A 79 -14.19 20.33 0.03
N ASP A 80 -14.03 19.02 0.18
CA ASP A 80 -14.96 17.97 -0.26
C ASP A 80 -15.88 17.47 0.87
N THR A 81 -16.13 18.32 1.86
CA THR A 81 -17.05 18.02 2.98
C THR A 81 -18.37 18.77 2.86
N ALA A 82 -19.41 18.21 3.48
CA ALA A 82 -20.69 18.89 3.67
C ALA A 82 -21.26 18.61 5.07
N PRO A 83 -21.84 19.61 5.76
CA PRO A 83 -22.47 19.38 7.05
C PRO A 83 -23.80 18.65 6.86
N ILE A 84 -24.11 17.79 7.83
CA ILE A 84 -25.39 17.07 7.89
C ILE A 84 -26.35 17.80 8.83
N ILE A 85 -25.82 18.25 9.97
CA ILE A 85 -26.53 19.03 10.98
C ILE A 85 -25.73 20.27 11.37
N HIS A 86 -26.37 21.20 12.07
CA HIS A 86 -25.73 22.40 12.60
C HIS A 86 -24.58 22.04 13.57
N ALA A 87 -23.48 22.80 13.56
CA ALA A 87 -22.30 22.51 14.39
C ALA A 87 -22.62 22.48 15.90
N ASP A 88 -23.52 23.35 16.35
CA ASP A 88 -23.99 23.37 17.76
C ASP A 88 -24.71 22.09 18.19
N GLN A 89 -25.18 21.28 17.24
CA GLN A 89 -25.85 20.01 17.52
C GLN A 89 -24.90 18.82 17.46
N TRP A 90 -23.62 19.03 17.11
CA TRP A 90 -22.66 17.95 17.03
C TRP A 90 -22.51 17.24 18.37
N GLY A 91 -22.71 15.92 18.34
CA GLY A 91 -22.56 15.06 19.52
C GLY A 91 -23.66 15.22 20.57
N HIS A 92 -24.75 15.96 20.32
CA HIS A 92 -25.87 16.04 21.26
C HIS A 92 -26.89 14.91 21.02
N PRO A 93 -27.30 14.14 22.06
CA PRO A 93 -26.76 14.12 23.42
C PRO A 93 -25.42 13.37 23.52
N TYR A 94 -24.58 13.74 24.50
CA TYR A 94 -23.31 13.07 24.79
C TYR A 94 -23.26 12.54 26.23
N ASN A 95 -22.40 11.55 26.46
CA ASN A 95 -22.12 11.02 27.79
C ASN A 95 -20.90 11.71 28.41
N HIS A 96 -21.03 12.20 29.64
CA HIS A 96 -19.93 12.79 30.40
C HIS A 96 -19.01 11.71 30.99
N ARG A 97 -17.70 11.83 30.76
CA ARG A 97 -16.67 10.91 31.28
C ARG A 97 -15.55 11.60 32.05
N THR A 98 -15.65 12.90 32.28
CA THR A 98 -14.73 13.64 33.17
C THR A 98 -14.75 13.06 34.58
N SER A 99 -13.58 12.81 35.17
CA SER A 99 -13.49 12.40 36.58
C SER A 99 -14.13 13.46 37.48
N PRO A 100 -15.09 13.10 38.37
CA PRO A 100 -15.72 14.05 39.28
C PRO A 100 -14.72 14.80 40.17
N LEU A 101 -13.61 14.15 40.53
CA LEU A 101 -12.53 14.80 41.31
C LEU A 101 -11.88 15.95 40.56
N LEU A 102 -11.65 15.80 39.24
CA LEU A 102 -11.07 16.86 38.42
C LEU A 102 -12.05 18.02 38.25
N THR A 103 -13.35 17.70 38.10
CA THR A 103 -14.41 18.71 38.07
C THR A 103 -14.51 19.49 39.39
N HIS A 104 -14.39 18.80 40.53
CA HIS A 104 -14.35 19.44 41.85
C HIS A 104 -13.07 20.25 42.06
N LEU A 105 -11.91 19.77 41.61
CA LEU A 105 -10.65 20.50 41.70
C LEU A 105 -10.71 21.81 40.91
N SER A 106 -11.26 21.81 39.70
CA SER A 106 -11.46 23.05 38.94
C SER A 106 -12.40 24.02 39.65
N ARG A 107 -13.46 23.51 40.29
CA ARG A 107 -14.35 24.33 41.12
C ARG A 107 -13.62 24.92 42.32
N ILE A 108 -12.86 24.12 43.07
CA ILE A 108 -12.09 24.58 44.23
C ILE A 108 -11.07 25.64 43.80
N LEU A 109 -10.34 25.41 42.70
CA LEU A 109 -9.40 26.39 42.16
C LEU A 109 -10.11 27.68 41.77
N SER A 110 -11.23 27.60 41.04
CA SER A 110 -12.01 28.78 40.64
C SER A 110 -12.55 29.58 41.83
N ILE A 111 -13.03 28.90 42.88
CA ILE A 111 -13.43 29.55 44.14
C ILE A 111 -12.21 30.18 44.83
N ALA A 112 -11.09 29.47 44.85
CA ALA A 112 -9.84 29.89 45.48
C ALA A 112 -9.07 30.96 44.68
N THR A 113 -9.48 31.28 43.46
CA THR A 113 -8.96 32.38 42.63
C THR A 113 -10.04 33.44 42.35
N SER A 114 -11.19 33.37 43.02
CA SER A 114 -12.29 34.32 42.83
C SER A 114 -11.90 35.72 43.33
N PRO A 115 -12.25 36.80 42.61
CA PRO A 115 -11.87 38.19 42.92
C PRO A 115 -12.41 38.73 44.26
N HIS A 116 -13.23 37.97 44.98
CA HIS A 116 -13.72 38.33 46.33
C HIS A 116 -12.80 37.84 47.47
N LEU A 117 -11.63 37.28 47.17
CA LEU A 117 -10.64 36.94 48.18
C LEU A 117 -10.05 38.23 48.77
N PRO A 118 -10.00 38.38 50.11
CA PRO A 118 -9.34 39.52 50.73
C PRO A 118 -7.87 39.58 50.30
N SER A 119 -7.33 40.78 50.06
CA SER A 119 -5.97 40.98 49.53
C SER A 119 -4.85 40.33 50.36
N SER A 120 -5.13 40.03 51.64
CA SER A 120 -4.25 39.30 52.55
C SER A 120 -4.24 37.78 52.36
N HIS A 121 -5.10 37.22 51.50
CA HIS A 121 -5.14 35.79 51.23
C HIS A 121 -3.99 35.40 50.28
N PRO A 122 -3.20 34.35 50.57
CA PRO A 122 -2.01 33.97 49.78
C PRO A 122 -2.30 33.57 48.33
N LEU A 123 -3.58 33.41 47.96
CA LEU A 123 -4.02 33.09 46.60
C LEU A 123 -4.54 34.31 45.81
N SER A 124 -4.58 35.51 46.42
CA SER A 124 -4.96 36.75 45.74
C SER A 124 -4.00 37.13 44.61
N SER A 125 -2.74 36.64 44.65
CA SER A 125 -1.73 36.80 43.60
C SER A 125 -2.11 36.15 42.26
N PHE A 126 -3.11 35.27 42.25
CA PHE A 126 -3.64 34.61 41.05
C PHE A 126 -4.92 35.29 40.51
N SER A 127 -5.35 36.42 41.08
CA SER A 127 -6.47 37.20 40.56
C SER A 127 -6.17 37.71 39.14
N PRO A 128 -7.16 37.77 38.23
CA PRO A 128 -7.01 38.40 36.92
C PRO A 128 -6.46 39.84 36.99
N ASP A 129 -6.72 40.57 38.08
CA ASP A 129 -6.19 41.92 38.34
C ASP A 129 -4.65 41.98 38.48
N HIS A 130 -4.00 40.82 38.57
CA HIS A 130 -2.54 40.67 38.65
C HIS A 130 -1.97 39.87 37.46
N ALA A 131 -2.81 39.45 36.52
CA ALA A 131 -2.34 38.94 35.23
C ALA A 131 -1.76 40.13 34.43
N GLY A 132 -0.52 40.01 33.99
CA GLY A 132 0.16 41.07 33.22
C GLY A 132 -0.64 41.49 31.98
N THR A 133 -0.41 42.72 31.54
CA THR A 133 -0.97 43.33 30.32
C THR A 133 -1.02 42.35 29.16
N THR A 134 -2.20 42.26 28.53
CA THR A 134 -2.47 41.40 27.38
C THR A 134 -1.51 41.71 26.23
N ILE A 135 -1.10 40.66 25.51
CA ILE A 135 -0.20 40.72 24.34
C ILE A 135 -0.70 41.74 23.28
N ASP A 136 -2.00 42.02 23.25
CA ASP A 136 -2.66 43.01 22.39
C ASP A 136 -2.14 44.46 22.59
N GLU A 137 -1.55 44.80 23.74
CA GLU A 137 -0.96 46.14 23.98
C GLU A 137 0.53 46.23 23.60
N GLU A 138 1.25 45.10 23.51
CA GLU A 138 2.68 45.09 23.13
C GLU A 138 2.90 44.92 21.63
N LEU A 139 1.96 44.33 20.91
CA LEU A 139 2.04 44.09 19.47
C LEU A 139 0.95 44.93 18.79
N ASP A 140 1.32 46.09 18.22
CA ASP A 140 0.48 47.00 17.43
C ASP A 140 0.02 46.36 16.10
N VAL A 141 -0.64 45.21 16.18
CA VAL A 141 -1.25 44.48 15.08
C VAL A 141 -2.75 44.66 15.20
N GLY A 142 -3.35 45.38 14.25
CA GLY A 142 -4.79 45.64 14.16
C GLY A 142 -5.62 44.40 13.82
N ILE A 143 -5.47 43.33 14.60
CA ILE A 143 -6.30 42.13 14.57
C ILE A 143 -7.10 42.17 15.87
N SER A 144 -8.43 42.32 15.79
CA SER A 144 -9.28 42.18 16.97
C SER A 144 -9.28 40.71 17.41
N THR A 145 -8.34 40.33 18.27
CA THR A 145 -8.45 39.18 19.16
C THR A 145 -9.61 39.50 20.11
N GLY A 146 -10.84 39.27 19.63
CA GLY A 146 -12.05 39.61 20.36
C GLY A 146 -11.95 39.12 21.80
N LYS A 147 -12.17 40.02 22.76
CA LYS A 147 -12.23 39.68 24.18
C LYS A 147 -13.17 38.49 24.35
N SER A 148 -12.59 37.33 24.61
CA SER A 148 -13.36 36.15 24.95
C SER A 148 -13.91 36.37 26.35
N ASN A 149 -15.19 36.69 26.47
CA ASN A 149 -15.94 36.72 27.73
C ASN A 149 -15.93 35.36 28.48
N ILE A 150 -15.26 34.34 27.93
CA ILE A 150 -15.19 32.99 28.49
C ILE A 150 -14.02 32.84 29.47
N TYR A 151 -12.99 33.68 29.38
CA TYR A 151 -11.92 33.70 30.39
C TYR A 151 -12.33 34.46 31.68
N ASP A 152 -13.40 35.28 31.62
CA ASP A 152 -13.86 36.13 32.73
C ASP A 152 -15.31 35.84 33.19
N GLY A 153 -15.94 34.77 32.73
CA GLY A 153 -17.31 34.41 33.12
C GLY A 153 -17.36 33.59 34.43
N PRO A 154 -18.18 33.95 35.43
CA PRO A 154 -18.42 33.07 36.58
C PRO A 154 -19.14 31.80 36.13
N LEU A 155 -18.68 30.64 36.63
CA LEU A 155 -19.27 29.33 36.37
C LEU A 155 -20.74 29.32 36.85
N VAL A 156 -21.67 29.04 35.94
CA VAL A 156 -23.13 29.03 36.18
C VAL A 156 -23.58 27.73 36.86
N ASP A 157 -24.67 27.86 37.61
CA ASP A 157 -25.14 27.06 38.76
C ASP A 157 -26.06 25.86 38.41
N ASP A 158 -25.87 25.21 37.26
CA ASP A 158 -26.86 24.28 36.69
C ASP A 158 -26.31 22.89 36.30
N GLY A 159 -25.15 22.49 36.80
CA GLY A 159 -24.59 21.15 36.52
C GLY A 159 -24.02 20.99 35.10
N ALA A 160 -23.98 22.07 34.31
CA ALA A 160 -23.25 22.21 33.05
C ALA A 160 -21.84 22.83 33.27
N GLU A 161 -21.15 22.36 34.30
CA GLU A 161 -20.00 23.01 34.95
C GLU A 161 -18.75 23.22 34.08
N LEU A 162 -18.74 22.72 32.85
CA LEU A 162 -17.61 22.78 31.92
C LEU A 162 -17.89 23.72 30.72
N GLY A 163 -19.04 24.41 30.67
CA GLY A 163 -19.42 25.32 29.58
C GLY A 163 -19.56 24.60 28.22
N GLN A 164 -19.38 25.31 27.11
CA GLN A 164 -19.26 24.69 25.78
C GLN A 164 -17.89 24.00 25.61
N PRO A 165 -17.80 22.90 24.83
CA PRO A 165 -16.52 22.27 24.54
C PRO A 165 -15.56 23.26 23.85
N SER A 166 -14.28 23.19 24.19
CA SER A 166 -13.21 23.98 23.57
C SER A 166 -12.52 23.25 22.41
N LEU A 167 -12.77 21.93 22.28
CA LEU A 167 -12.30 21.09 21.19
C LEU A 167 -13.38 20.04 20.86
N VAL A 168 -13.72 19.90 19.58
CA VAL A 168 -14.55 18.80 19.05
C VAL A 168 -13.76 18.05 18.00
N VAL A 169 -13.69 16.73 18.18
CA VAL A 169 -12.98 15.80 17.29
C VAL A 169 -13.83 14.56 17.05
N SER A 170 -13.61 13.86 15.95
CA SER A 170 -14.26 12.57 15.67
C SER A 170 -13.21 11.47 15.66
N VAL A 171 -13.60 10.27 16.09
CA VAL A 171 -12.87 9.06 15.72
C VAL A 171 -13.03 8.85 14.22
N GLU A 172 -11.92 8.61 13.52
CA GLU A 172 -11.90 8.24 12.11
C GLU A 172 -12.00 6.72 11.95
N SER A 173 -11.14 6.00 12.67
CA SER A 173 -11.04 4.55 12.59
C SER A 173 -10.79 3.97 13.97
N ASP A 174 -11.52 2.90 14.29
CA ASP A 174 -11.24 2.00 15.39
C ASP A 174 -10.86 0.65 14.79
N ALA A 175 -9.56 0.41 14.65
CA ALA A 175 -8.99 -0.79 14.05
C ALA A 175 -9.38 -2.08 14.79
N ILE A 176 -9.71 -1.97 16.09
CA ILE A 176 -10.16 -3.11 16.89
C ILE A 176 -11.63 -3.40 16.59
N ASP A 177 -12.50 -2.39 16.47
CA ASP A 177 -13.89 -2.65 16.02
C ASP A 177 -13.94 -3.16 14.56
N PHE A 178 -13.08 -2.60 13.69
CA PHE A 178 -12.99 -2.96 12.27
C PHE A 178 -12.50 -4.39 12.03
N GLY A 179 -11.59 -4.88 12.88
CA GLY A 179 -10.98 -6.22 12.74
C GLY A 179 -11.89 -7.37 13.15
N TRP A 180 -12.89 -7.15 14.01
CA TRP A 180 -13.72 -8.24 14.57
C TRP A 180 -14.96 -8.56 13.72
N HIS A 181 -15.57 -7.57 13.05
CA HIS A 181 -16.76 -7.79 12.24
C HIS A 181 -16.46 -8.38 10.85
N ASN A 182 -15.26 -8.11 10.30
CA ASN A 182 -14.82 -8.66 9.00
C ASN A 182 -14.22 -10.08 9.10
N TRP A 183 -14.09 -10.64 10.30
CA TRP A 183 -13.55 -11.99 10.52
C TRP A 183 -14.62 -13.09 10.47
N VAL A 184 -15.90 -12.73 10.53
CA VAL A 184 -17.00 -13.69 10.53
C VAL A 184 -17.90 -13.42 9.33
N SER A 185 -17.41 -13.80 8.15
CA SER A 185 -18.23 -13.85 6.93
C SER A 185 -17.66 -14.85 5.93
N ARG A 186 -18.35 -16.00 5.89
CA ARG A 186 -18.32 -17.10 4.91
C ARG A 186 -17.14 -18.07 5.03
N ASP A 187 -17.54 -19.30 5.32
CA ASP A 187 -16.81 -20.57 5.25
C ASP A 187 -16.02 -20.97 6.51
N ASP A 188 -16.77 -21.09 7.62
CA ASP A 188 -16.44 -22.02 8.69
C ASP A 188 -16.66 -23.47 8.21
N ASP A 189 -15.67 -24.04 7.52
CA ASP A 189 -15.53 -25.49 7.39
C ASP A 189 -14.11 -25.94 7.80
N GLU A 190 -14.08 -26.62 8.95
CA GLU A 190 -13.29 -27.82 9.18
C GLU A 190 -11.75 -27.76 9.12
N ALA A 191 -11.10 -26.89 9.90
CA ALA A 191 -9.76 -27.20 10.43
C ALA A 191 -9.41 -26.33 11.65
N GLY A 192 -9.59 -26.87 12.84
CA GLY A 192 -9.11 -26.26 14.08
C GLY A 192 -7.61 -26.00 14.06
N ARG A 193 -7.22 -24.74 13.85
CA ARG A 193 -5.89 -24.22 14.23
C ARG A 193 -5.99 -22.72 14.51
N ARG A 194 -6.18 -22.38 15.80
CA ARG A 194 -6.10 -20.99 16.28
C ARG A 194 -4.64 -20.61 16.48
N SER A 195 -4.09 -19.80 15.59
CA SER A 195 -2.98 -18.89 15.93
C SER A 195 -3.53 -17.47 15.95
N CYS A 196 -3.44 -16.81 17.10
CA CYS A 196 -3.81 -15.40 17.24
C CYS A 196 -2.82 -14.54 16.45
N ALA A 197 -3.16 -14.19 15.21
CA ALA A 197 -2.46 -13.21 14.40
C ALA A 197 -2.86 -11.77 14.80
N TYR A 198 -2.80 -11.44 16.10
CA TYR A 198 -3.14 -10.10 16.61
C TYR A 198 -2.13 -9.01 16.18
N ILE A 199 -0.98 -9.43 15.63
CA ILE A 199 0.15 -8.55 15.26
C ILE A 199 0.18 -8.27 13.74
N GLY A 200 -0.48 -9.09 12.91
CA GLY A 200 -0.41 -9.00 11.44
C GLY A 200 -1.24 -7.87 10.83
N LEU A 201 -2.44 -7.61 11.36
CA LEU A 201 -3.38 -6.67 10.73
C LEU A 201 -2.99 -5.19 10.84
N LYS A 202 -2.17 -4.81 11.83
CA LYS A 202 -1.65 -3.42 11.93
C LYS A 202 -0.81 -3.03 10.71
N ARG A 203 -0.21 -4.00 10.00
CA ARG A 203 0.66 -3.74 8.84
C ARG A 203 -0.10 -3.66 7.52
N GLU A 204 -1.25 -4.32 7.39
CA GLU A 204 -2.00 -4.37 6.12
C GLU A 204 -3.04 -3.25 5.97
N VAL A 205 -3.57 -2.69 7.06
CA VAL A 205 -4.59 -1.62 7.01
C VAL A 205 -3.97 -0.21 7.03
N GLY A 206 -2.65 -0.06 7.14
CA GLY A 206 -1.99 1.25 7.15
C GLY A 206 -2.36 2.17 8.33
N LEU A 207 -3.05 1.65 9.36
CA LEU A 207 -3.46 2.42 10.53
C LEU A 207 -2.32 2.47 11.55
N SER A 208 -1.90 3.68 11.92
CA SER A 208 -0.78 3.90 12.85
C SER A 208 -1.15 3.67 14.33
N ARG A 209 -2.45 3.65 14.65
CA ARG A 209 -2.99 3.50 16.02
C ARG A 209 -4.25 2.64 16.02
N ALA A 210 -4.60 2.08 17.19
CA ALA A 210 -5.82 1.30 17.36
C ALA A 210 -7.07 2.17 17.16
N VAL A 211 -7.06 3.38 17.72
CA VAL A 211 -8.06 4.41 17.45
C VAL A 211 -7.34 5.59 16.82
N GLN A 212 -7.87 6.13 15.72
CA GLN A 212 -7.37 7.33 15.05
C GLN A 212 -8.42 8.43 15.10
N ILE A 213 -7.96 9.66 15.21
CA ILE A 213 -8.79 10.88 15.20
C ILE A 213 -8.79 11.46 13.78
N THR A 214 -9.97 11.83 13.30
CA THR A 214 -10.20 12.48 12.00
C THR A 214 -9.30 13.68 11.81
N GLN A 215 -8.70 13.77 10.62
CA GLN A 215 -7.73 14.82 10.29
C GLN A 215 -8.29 15.91 9.35
N TRP A 216 -9.43 15.66 8.71
CA TRP A 216 -10.03 16.56 7.72
C TRP A 216 -11.08 17.51 8.30
N THR A 217 -11.54 17.32 9.53
CA THR A 217 -12.51 18.22 10.19
C THR A 217 -12.20 18.35 11.67
N PHE A 218 -12.14 19.60 12.15
CA PHE A 218 -11.94 19.94 13.56
C PHE A 218 -12.81 21.12 13.95
N MET A 219 -13.20 21.19 15.22
CA MET A 219 -13.69 22.44 15.83
C MET A 219 -12.88 22.73 17.08
N ALA A 220 -12.39 23.95 17.25
CA ALA A 220 -11.70 24.33 18.47
C ALA A 220 -11.69 25.83 18.73
N ARG A 221 -11.39 26.20 19.97
CA ARG A 221 -11.08 27.58 20.32
C ARG A 221 -9.67 27.97 19.87
N PRO A 222 -9.45 29.26 19.55
CA PRO A 222 -8.10 29.80 19.37
C PRO A 222 -7.20 29.42 20.55
N GLY A 223 -5.94 29.11 20.27
CA GLY A 223 -4.92 28.82 21.29
C GLY A 223 -5.02 27.43 21.95
N HIS A 224 -5.91 26.54 21.48
CA HIS A 224 -6.08 25.24 22.13
C HIS A 224 -4.77 24.40 22.12
N PRO A 225 -4.30 23.85 23.27
CA PRO A 225 -2.97 23.24 23.39
C PRO A 225 -2.69 22.06 22.45
N VAL A 226 -3.74 21.36 22.02
CA VAL A 226 -3.64 20.28 21.02
C VAL A 226 -3.04 20.80 19.71
N PHE A 227 -3.43 21.99 19.24
CA PHE A 227 -2.90 22.54 17.99
C PHE A 227 -1.49 23.10 18.14
N LEU A 228 -1.14 23.60 19.33
CA LEU A 228 0.24 23.98 19.64
C LEU A 228 1.18 22.78 19.58
N ASP A 229 0.78 21.67 20.21
CA ASP A 229 1.55 20.43 20.18
C ASP A 229 1.60 19.82 18.76
N ALA A 230 0.46 19.79 18.06
CA ALA A 230 0.36 19.29 16.70
C ALA A 230 1.25 20.09 15.74
N LEU A 231 1.20 21.42 15.79
CA LEU A 231 2.07 22.30 15.01
C LEU A 231 3.55 22.07 15.35
N GLY A 232 3.91 22.07 16.63
CA GLY A 232 5.29 21.87 17.06
C GLY A 232 5.86 20.52 16.62
N ARG A 233 5.07 19.45 16.67
CA ARG A 233 5.47 18.11 16.16
C ARG A 233 5.59 18.10 14.65
N THR A 234 4.63 18.70 13.96
CA THR A 234 4.58 18.72 12.50
C THR A 234 5.77 19.49 11.93
N LEU A 235 6.14 20.63 12.54
CA LEU A 235 7.32 21.40 12.15
C LEU A 235 8.61 20.59 12.36
N ARG A 236 8.81 19.95 13.52
CA ARG A 236 9.98 19.09 13.77
C ARG A 236 10.06 17.91 12.80
N LYS A 237 8.94 17.25 12.55
CA LYS A 237 8.86 16.13 11.60
C LYS A 237 9.13 16.62 10.17
N SER A 238 8.67 17.80 9.80
CA SER A 238 8.92 18.40 8.49
C SER A 238 10.42 18.66 8.26
N GLU A 239 11.14 19.14 9.26
CA GLU A 239 12.60 19.27 9.19
C GLU A 239 13.30 17.91 9.03
N GLU A 240 12.87 16.92 9.79
CA GLU A 240 13.40 15.55 9.69
C GLU A 240 13.14 14.95 8.31
N MET A 241 11.93 15.13 7.77
CA MET A 241 11.54 14.69 6.44
C MET A 241 12.36 15.41 5.37
N ALA A 242 12.54 16.72 5.47
CA ALA A 242 13.39 17.48 4.54
C ALA A 242 14.85 17.00 4.57
N ARG A 243 15.38 16.65 5.76
CA ARG A 243 16.71 16.05 5.90
C ARG A 243 16.78 14.66 5.24
N LYS A 244 15.81 13.80 5.52
CA LYS A 244 15.72 12.44 4.96
C LYS A 244 15.52 12.45 3.45
N GLU A 245 14.74 13.39 2.92
CA GLU A 245 14.56 13.56 1.49
C GLU A 245 15.85 13.97 0.79
N LYS A 246 16.62 14.92 1.37
CA LYS A 246 17.95 15.30 0.86
C LYS A 246 18.90 14.09 0.87
N GLU A 247 18.88 13.29 1.92
CA GLU A 247 19.69 12.08 2.06
C GLU A 247 19.27 10.99 1.06
N ALA A 248 17.96 10.81 0.86
CA ALA A 248 17.40 9.85 -0.09
C ALA A 248 17.75 10.23 -1.53
N LYS A 249 17.62 11.52 -1.90
CA LYS A 249 18.06 12.05 -3.21
C LYS A 249 19.56 11.81 -3.44
N LYS A 250 20.39 12.00 -2.42
CA LYS A 250 21.84 11.73 -2.50
C LYS A 250 22.15 10.24 -2.73
N ASN A 251 21.33 9.36 -2.18
CA ASN A 251 21.52 7.92 -2.25
C ASN A 251 20.71 7.25 -3.40
N GLY A 252 20.07 8.03 -4.26
CA GLY A 252 19.21 7.52 -5.34
C GLY A 252 18.01 6.70 -4.84
N ARG A 253 17.57 6.93 -3.60
CA ARG A 253 16.42 6.24 -2.98
C ARG A 253 15.19 7.14 -2.99
N GLU A 254 14.04 6.52 -3.16
CA GLU A 254 12.75 7.20 -3.04
C GLU A 254 12.41 7.43 -1.56
N PHE A 255 11.91 8.62 -1.24
CA PHE A 255 11.39 8.94 0.09
C PHE A 255 9.94 9.41 -0.06
N ILE A 256 9.01 8.59 0.41
CA ILE A 256 7.60 8.94 0.51
C ILE A 256 7.37 9.44 1.95
N PRO A 257 7.12 10.75 2.15
CA PRO A 257 6.80 11.26 3.47
C PRO A 257 5.45 10.71 3.92
N GLU A 258 5.43 9.97 5.03
CA GLU A 258 4.20 9.55 5.68
C GLU A 258 3.69 10.70 6.57
N THR A 259 2.79 11.51 6.02
CA THR A 259 2.07 12.53 6.77
C THR A 259 0.81 11.96 7.39
N ALA A 260 0.93 11.54 8.63
CA ALA A 260 -0.20 11.45 9.54
C ALA A 260 0.01 12.51 10.62
N LEU A 261 -1.00 13.35 10.84
CA LEU A 261 -1.10 14.09 12.08
C LEU A 261 -1.35 13.11 13.23
N ASP A 262 -0.67 13.39 14.32
CA ASP A 262 -0.67 12.58 15.52
C ASP A 262 -2.02 12.69 16.26
N SER A 263 -2.85 11.65 16.14
CA SER A 263 -3.90 11.37 17.14
C SER A 263 -3.31 11.42 18.57
N ASP A 264 -2.00 11.17 18.71
CA ASP A 264 -1.23 11.32 19.94
C ASP A 264 -1.27 12.73 20.55
N CYS A 265 -1.52 13.79 19.79
CA CYS A 265 -1.66 15.15 20.33
C CYS A 265 -2.93 15.26 21.18
N VAL A 266 -4.05 14.76 20.64
CA VAL A 266 -5.33 14.69 21.35
C VAL A 266 -5.21 13.74 22.54
N TYR A 267 -4.62 12.56 22.34
CA TYR A 267 -4.44 11.59 23.42
C TYR A 267 -3.57 12.11 24.55
N ARG A 268 -2.45 12.76 24.24
CA ARG A 268 -1.61 13.32 25.30
C ARG A 268 -2.31 14.41 26.07
N TYR A 269 -3.06 15.27 25.38
CA TYR A 269 -3.88 16.27 26.06
C TYR A 269 -4.91 15.63 27.00
N LEU A 270 -5.66 14.63 26.52
CA LEU A 270 -6.66 13.90 27.31
C LEU A 270 -6.04 13.15 28.50
N ILE A 271 -4.92 12.47 28.29
CA ILE A 271 -4.20 11.75 29.36
C ILE A 271 -3.63 12.75 30.37
N SER A 272 -2.92 13.78 29.92
CA SER A 272 -2.24 14.73 30.80
C SER A 272 -3.21 15.61 31.59
N ARG A 273 -4.34 16.03 30.99
CA ARG A 273 -5.30 16.92 31.63
C ARG A 273 -6.40 16.17 32.39
N TYR A 274 -6.86 15.03 31.86
CA TYR A 274 -8.04 14.34 32.35
C TYR A 274 -7.80 12.90 32.80
N GLY A 275 -6.59 12.36 32.60
CA GLY A 275 -6.30 10.95 32.86
C GLY A 275 -7.06 9.98 31.95
N PHE A 276 -7.66 10.49 30.87
CA PHE A 276 -8.49 9.72 29.94
C PHE A 276 -7.61 9.05 28.90
N LYS A 277 -7.76 7.72 28.73
CA LYS A 277 -6.84 6.92 27.93
C LYS A 277 -7.43 6.62 26.54
N PRO A 278 -6.59 6.43 25.50
CA PRO A 278 -7.06 6.07 24.17
C PRO A 278 -7.88 4.77 24.15
N GLU A 279 -7.56 3.83 25.04
CA GLU A 279 -8.29 2.55 25.15
C GLU A 279 -9.75 2.75 25.58
N ASP A 280 -10.07 3.86 26.25
CA ASP A 280 -11.43 4.19 26.66
C ASP A 280 -12.35 4.56 25.47
N LEU A 281 -11.78 4.79 24.28
CA LEU A 281 -12.50 5.11 23.03
C LEU A 281 -12.82 3.88 22.18
N ILE A 282 -12.25 2.71 22.50
CA ILE A 282 -12.48 1.49 21.72
C ILE A 282 -13.95 1.06 21.86
N HIS A 283 -14.57 0.70 20.73
CA HIS A 283 -15.99 0.31 20.58
C HIS A 283 -17.01 1.35 21.05
N LYS A 284 -16.63 2.63 21.16
CA LYS A 284 -17.56 3.69 21.58
C LYS A 284 -18.40 4.18 20.41
N LYS A 285 -19.71 3.97 20.51
CA LYS A 285 -20.72 4.34 19.50
C LYS A 285 -21.57 5.54 19.89
N ASP A 286 -21.37 6.09 21.09
CA ASP A 286 -22.06 7.29 21.58
C ASP A 286 -21.08 8.46 21.72
N PRO A 287 -21.49 9.70 21.43
CA PRO A 287 -20.67 10.89 21.69
C PRO A 287 -20.23 10.96 23.16
N LEU A 288 -18.96 11.29 23.39
CA LEU A 288 -18.35 11.34 24.72
C LEU A 288 -17.78 12.72 25.00
N ARG A 289 -18.05 13.28 26.18
CA ARG A 289 -17.42 14.52 26.64
C ARG A 289 -16.45 14.25 27.79
N VAL A 290 -15.20 14.66 27.60
CA VAL A 290 -14.12 14.58 28.58
C VAL A 290 -13.56 15.99 28.78
N GLY A 291 -13.95 16.62 29.89
CA GLY A 291 -13.58 17.99 30.20
C GLY A 291 -14.09 18.98 29.15
N ASP A 292 -13.15 19.68 28.52
CA ASP A 292 -13.38 20.61 27.43
C ASP A 292 -13.34 19.96 26.03
N VAL A 293 -13.15 18.64 25.93
CA VAL A 293 -13.10 17.90 24.67
C VAL A 293 -14.38 17.11 24.46
N LEU A 294 -15.04 17.33 23.33
CA LEU A 294 -16.13 16.49 22.81
C LEU A 294 -15.58 15.55 21.74
N ILE A 295 -15.78 14.25 21.93
CA ILE A 295 -15.27 13.20 21.07
C ILE A 295 -16.47 12.50 20.43
N LEU A 296 -16.57 12.62 19.12
CA LEU A 296 -17.63 12.03 18.32
C LEU A 296 -17.25 10.60 17.89
N PRO A 297 -18.22 9.67 17.78
CA PRO A 297 -17.95 8.29 17.39
C PRO A 297 -17.38 8.15 15.97
N ALA A 298 -16.91 6.95 15.66
CA ALA A 298 -16.44 6.62 14.32
C ALA A 298 -17.50 6.93 13.26
N GLY A 299 -17.07 7.58 12.18
CA GLY A 299 -17.94 7.95 11.07
C GLY A 299 -18.82 9.18 11.30
N SER A 300 -18.58 9.99 12.35
CA SER A 300 -19.34 11.24 12.56
C SER A 300 -19.00 12.31 11.53
N TYR A 301 -17.72 12.46 11.18
CA TYR A 301 -17.23 13.37 10.13
C TYR A 301 -17.03 12.70 8.76
N SER A 302 -17.44 11.44 8.63
CA SER A 302 -17.48 10.66 7.39
C SER A 302 -18.75 9.81 7.38
N SER A 303 -19.88 10.45 7.69
CA SER A 303 -21.18 9.82 7.62
C SER A 303 -21.57 9.50 6.18
N VAL A 304 -22.67 8.76 5.99
CA VAL A 304 -23.18 8.46 4.64
C VAL A 304 -23.60 9.75 3.94
N SER A 305 -23.61 9.74 2.61
CA SER A 305 -23.92 10.95 1.83
C SER A 305 -25.32 11.47 2.18
N PRO A 306 -25.49 12.75 2.57
CA PRO A 306 -26.80 13.35 2.79
C PRO A 306 -27.57 13.60 1.47
N PHE A 307 -26.94 13.29 0.33
CA PHE A 307 -27.50 13.47 -1.00
C PHE A 307 -28.01 12.15 -1.60
N GLY A 308 -27.89 11.04 -0.88
CA GLY A 308 -28.45 9.75 -1.25
C GLY A 308 -29.62 9.35 -0.33
N ASP A 309 -30.16 8.14 -0.56
CA ASP A 309 -31.30 7.60 0.19
C ASP A 309 -30.90 6.86 1.48
N GLU A 310 -29.59 6.75 1.76
CA GLU A 310 -29.08 6.05 2.93
C GLU A 310 -29.41 6.80 4.23
N GLN A 311 -29.86 6.04 5.24
CA GLN A 311 -30.21 6.62 6.52
C GLN A 311 -28.96 7.10 7.28
N GLN A 312 -29.01 8.35 7.72
CA GLN A 312 -27.95 8.94 8.54
C GLN A 312 -27.85 8.25 9.91
N ARG A 313 -26.62 8.16 10.42
CA ARG A 313 -26.38 7.72 11.80
C ARG A 313 -26.92 8.78 12.77
N ASN A 314 -27.31 8.35 13.97
CA ASN A 314 -27.84 9.26 14.99
C ASN A 314 -26.82 10.33 15.45
N TRP A 315 -25.53 10.06 15.28
CA TRP A 315 -24.42 10.96 15.62
C TRP A 315 -23.75 11.58 14.38
N ALA A 316 -24.40 11.55 13.22
CA ALA A 316 -23.86 12.10 11.98
C ALA A 316 -23.68 13.62 12.08
N ALA A 317 -22.46 14.10 11.86
CA ALA A 317 -22.13 15.53 11.94
C ALA A 317 -21.84 16.10 10.55
N SER A 318 -20.99 15.43 9.78
CA SER A 318 -20.67 15.80 8.41
C SER A 318 -20.36 14.58 7.54
N TRP A 319 -20.51 14.79 6.23
CA TRP A 319 -20.10 13.88 5.18
C TRP A 319 -18.78 14.35 4.57
N HIS A 320 -17.97 13.39 4.12
CA HIS A 320 -16.72 13.63 3.42
C HIS A 320 -16.75 12.86 2.10
N GLY A 321 -16.52 13.54 0.98
CA GLY A 321 -16.62 12.97 -0.37
C GLY A 321 -15.44 12.13 -0.80
N PHE A 322 -14.27 12.26 -0.14
CA PHE A 322 -13.04 11.55 -0.47
C PHE A 322 -12.61 11.71 -1.94
N PHE A 323 -12.87 12.88 -2.52
CA PHE A 323 -12.63 13.12 -3.94
C PHE A 323 -11.14 13.14 -4.29
N GLY A 324 -10.27 13.44 -3.32
CA GLY A 324 -8.83 13.38 -3.51
C GLY A 324 -8.33 14.25 -4.66
N ARG A 325 -9.00 15.38 -4.95
CA ARG A 325 -8.75 16.23 -6.13
C ARG A 325 -7.33 16.80 -6.22
N TRP A 326 -6.62 16.85 -5.09
CA TRP A 326 -5.22 17.24 -5.06
C TRP A 326 -4.30 16.20 -5.73
N ARG A 327 -4.68 14.90 -5.76
CA ARG A 327 -3.85 13.80 -6.26
C ARG A 327 -3.39 14.01 -7.70
N GLY A 328 -4.28 14.52 -8.56
CA GLY A 328 -3.97 14.75 -9.97
C GLY A 328 -2.92 15.84 -10.22
N ALA A 329 -2.67 16.74 -9.26
CA ALA A 329 -1.66 17.79 -9.39
C ALA A 329 -0.41 17.55 -8.55
N ASP A 330 -0.37 16.51 -7.71
CA ASP A 330 0.79 16.21 -6.88
C ASP A 330 1.87 15.48 -7.71
N PRO A 331 3.07 16.04 -7.87
CA PRO A 331 4.12 15.42 -8.67
C PRO A 331 4.57 14.05 -8.13
N GLY A 332 4.47 13.85 -6.81
CA GLY A 332 4.82 12.58 -6.19
C GLY A 332 3.81 11.48 -6.48
N VAL A 333 2.52 11.81 -6.52
CA VAL A 333 1.46 10.86 -6.91
C VAL A 333 1.56 10.52 -8.39
N GLN A 334 1.81 11.50 -9.27
CA GLN A 334 1.98 11.27 -10.71
C GLN A 334 3.14 10.30 -11.00
N GLU A 335 4.29 10.50 -10.34
CA GLU A 335 5.42 9.60 -10.52
C GLU A 335 5.13 8.20 -9.95
N PHE A 336 4.45 8.10 -8.81
CA PHE A 336 4.02 6.82 -8.26
C PHE A 336 3.07 6.06 -9.21
N GLU A 337 2.08 6.74 -9.79
CA GLU A 337 1.15 6.14 -10.75
C GLU A 337 1.89 5.67 -12.01
N ARG A 338 2.85 6.46 -12.50
CA ARG A 338 3.73 6.09 -13.62
C ARG A 338 4.55 4.85 -13.29
N LEU A 339 5.20 4.80 -12.11
CA LEU A 339 6.00 3.66 -11.66
C LEU A 339 5.15 2.41 -11.47
N LYS A 340 3.94 2.55 -10.91
CA LYS A 340 2.98 1.46 -10.78
C LYS A 340 2.59 0.89 -12.14
N LYS A 341 2.37 1.77 -13.13
CA LYS A 341 2.08 1.35 -14.50
C LYS A 341 3.25 0.59 -15.12
N LEU A 342 4.47 1.11 -14.99
CA LEU A 342 5.70 0.45 -15.47
C LEU A 342 5.93 -0.91 -14.80
N LYS A 343 5.68 -1.02 -13.49
CA LYS A 343 5.79 -2.29 -12.76
C LYS A 343 4.78 -3.32 -13.25
N LYS A 344 3.54 -2.89 -13.49
CA LYS A 344 2.49 -3.75 -14.06
C LYS A 344 2.85 -4.20 -15.48
N GLU A 345 3.32 -3.28 -16.33
CA GLU A 345 3.78 -3.59 -17.68
C GLU A 345 4.97 -4.58 -17.64
N ALA A 346 5.89 -4.44 -16.69
CA ALA A 346 7.01 -5.37 -16.49
C ALA A 346 6.56 -6.75 -15.99
N GLU A 347 5.63 -6.82 -15.04
CA GLU A 347 5.06 -8.09 -14.54
C GLU A 347 4.27 -8.81 -15.65
N GLU A 348 3.52 -8.08 -16.48
CA GLU A 348 2.83 -8.63 -17.65
C GLU A 348 3.82 -9.13 -18.71
N ALA A 349 4.91 -8.39 -18.98
CA ALA A 349 5.95 -8.81 -19.90
C ALA A 349 6.73 -10.04 -19.41
N GLU A 350 7.03 -10.12 -18.10
CA GLU A 350 7.66 -11.29 -17.49
C GLU A 350 6.76 -12.51 -17.58
N LYS A 351 5.46 -12.35 -17.31
CA LYS A 351 4.48 -13.42 -17.45
C LYS A 351 4.40 -13.92 -18.89
N LYS A 352 4.36 -13.01 -19.87
CA LYS A 352 4.34 -13.33 -21.30
C LYS A 352 5.61 -14.05 -21.74
N ALA A 353 6.78 -13.59 -21.30
CA ALA A 353 8.06 -14.24 -21.58
C ALA A 353 8.14 -15.65 -20.98
N LYS A 354 7.57 -15.86 -19.79
CA LYS A 354 7.49 -17.17 -19.17
C LYS A 354 6.56 -18.12 -19.93
N GLU A 355 5.39 -17.63 -20.36
CA GLU A 355 4.45 -18.41 -21.18
C GLU A 355 5.10 -18.81 -22.53
N GLU A 356 5.80 -17.88 -23.20
CA GLU A 356 6.53 -18.14 -24.45
C GLU A 356 7.68 -19.14 -24.25
N ALA A 357 8.40 -19.07 -23.12
CA ALA A 357 9.46 -20.03 -22.79
C ALA A 357 8.91 -21.43 -22.50
N ASP A 358 7.81 -21.53 -21.74
CA ASP A 358 7.14 -22.80 -21.44
C ASP A 358 6.57 -23.44 -22.73
N GLU A 359 6.07 -22.63 -23.67
CA GLU A 359 5.60 -23.08 -24.98
C GLU A 359 6.77 -23.60 -25.85
N ALA A 360 7.86 -22.83 -25.95
CA ALA A 360 9.06 -23.25 -26.67
C ALA A 360 9.67 -24.54 -26.09
N GLU A 361 9.65 -24.73 -24.77
CA GLU A 361 10.10 -25.97 -24.13
C GLU A 361 9.20 -27.17 -24.49
N ARG A 362 7.89 -26.97 -24.56
CA ARG A 362 6.94 -28.02 -25.01
C ARG A 362 7.16 -28.39 -26.46
N GLU A 363 7.38 -27.40 -27.33
CA GLU A 363 7.68 -27.63 -28.74
C GLU A 363 9.00 -28.38 -28.92
N ALA A 364 10.05 -27.98 -28.18
CA ALA A 364 11.34 -28.66 -28.20
C ALA A 364 11.24 -30.12 -27.74
N LYS A 365 10.52 -30.40 -26.65
CA LYS A 365 10.26 -31.78 -26.17
C LYS A 365 9.48 -32.61 -27.19
N SER A 366 8.48 -32.01 -27.85
CA SER A 366 7.72 -32.69 -28.90
C SER A 366 8.58 -33.00 -30.12
N ALA A 367 9.46 -32.08 -30.52
CA ALA A 367 10.40 -32.28 -31.62
C ALA A 367 11.43 -33.37 -31.29
N GLU A 368 11.97 -33.38 -30.07
CA GLU A 368 12.89 -34.42 -29.59
C GLU A 368 12.22 -35.80 -29.56
N GLN A 369 10.98 -35.88 -29.08
CA GLN A 369 10.22 -37.14 -29.09
C GLN A 369 9.99 -37.66 -30.51
N LYS A 370 9.57 -36.78 -31.44
CA LYS A 370 9.39 -37.15 -32.85
C LYS A 370 10.71 -37.61 -33.50
N ALA A 371 11.83 -36.96 -33.18
CA ALA A 371 13.13 -37.35 -33.68
C ALA A 371 13.55 -38.73 -33.15
N LYS A 372 13.26 -39.03 -31.88
CA LYS A 372 13.51 -40.34 -31.27
C LYS A 372 12.63 -41.43 -31.88
N GLU A 373 11.34 -41.18 -32.07
CA GLU A 373 10.42 -42.11 -32.74
C GLU A 373 10.86 -42.39 -34.19
N ALA A 374 11.30 -41.37 -34.92
CA ALA A 374 11.84 -41.54 -36.28
C ALA A 374 13.13 -42.36 -36.30
N TYR A 375 14.02 -42.16 -35.32
CA TYR A 375 15.24 -42.95 -35.18
C TYR A 375 14.93 -44.41 -34.86
N ASP A 376 14.08 -44.68 -33.86
CA ASP A 376 13.69 -46.04 -33.46
C ASP A 376 12.99 -46.79 -34.61
N GLN A 377 12.21 -46.07 -35.43
CA GLN A 377 11.57 -46.65 -36.61
C GLN A 377 12.57 -46.95 -37.72
N ALA A 378 13.55 -46.07 -37.96
CA ALA A 378 14.62 -46.31 -38.91
C ALA A 378 15.52 -47.50 -38.48
N ASP A 379 15.83 -47.61 -37.19
CA ASP A 379 16.63 -48.71 -36.63
C ASP A 379 15.91 -50.06 -36.77
N LYS A 380 14.60 -50.11 -36.48
CA LYS A 380 13.78 -51.31 -36.73
C LYS A 380 13.76 -51.70 -38.20
N SER A 381 13.55 -50.75 -39.11
CA SER A 381 13.57 -51.03 -40.54
C SER A 381 14.93 -51.50 -41.04
N ALA A 382 16.03 -51.01 -40.44
CA ALA A 382 17.38 -51.47 -40.75
C ALA A 382 17.63 -52.90 -40.25
N GLN A 383 17.19 -53.24 -39.04
CA GLN A 383 17.28 -54.59 -38.48
C GLN A 383 16.44 -55.59 -39.28
N GLU A 384 15.21 -55.23 -39.66
CA GLU A 384 14.36 -56.05 -40.53
C GLU A 384 15.02 -56.29 -41.90
N ALA A 385 15.65 -55.26 -42.49
CA ALA A 385 16.38 -55.40 -43.75
C ALA A 385 17.62 -56.30 -43.62
N GLU A 386 18.33 -56.24 -42.49
CA GLU A 386 19.47 -57.11 -42.21
C GLU A 386 19.05 -58.57 -42.00
N GLU A 387 17.92 -58.81 -41.33
CA GLU A 387 17.34 -60.15 -41.14
C GLU A 387 16.90 -60.75 -42.48
N ILE A 388 16.20 -59.99 -43.32
CA ILE A 388 15.84 -60.40 -44.68
C ILE A 388 17.09 -60.71 -45.52
N ALA A 389 18.15 -59.92 -45.40
CA ALA A 389 19.41 -60.16 -46.11
C ALA A 389 20.11 -61.45 -45.63
N LYS A 390 20.06 -61.75 -44.32
CA LYS A 390 20.56 -63.03 -43.76
C LYS A 390 19.76 -64.22 -44.26
N GLU A 391 18.42 -64.16 -44.21
CA GLU A 391 17.57 -65.24 -44.72
C GLU A 391 17.83 -65.49 -46.22
N ALA A 392 17.99 -64.44 -47.02
CA ALA A 392 18.33 -64.55 -48.44
C ALA A 392 19.71 -65.18 -48.66
N ALA A 393 20.70 -64.87 -47.82
CA ALA A 393 22.03 -65.46 -47.87
C ALA A 393 22.03 -66.95 -47.46
N GLU A 394 21.24 -67.32 -46.46
CA GLU A 394 21.08 -68.72 -46.02
C GLU A 394 20.33 -69.56 -47.07
N ASP A 395 19.32 -69.00 -47.74
CA ASP A 395 18.63 -69.67 -48.85
C ASP A 395 19.54 -69.85 -50.07
N ALA A 396 20.36 -68.84 -50.39
CA ALA A 396 21.40 -68.96 -51.41
C ALA A 396 22.45 -70.01 -51.05
N GLY A 397 22.86 -70.08 -49.78
CA GLY A 397 23.76 -71.11 -49.25
C GLY A 397 23.19 -72.52 -49.37
N ARG A 398 21.91 -72.72 -49.03
CA ARG A 398 21.21 -74.01 -49.23
C ARG A 398 21.15 -74.43 -50.69
N LYS A 399 20.81 -73.51 -51.60
CA LYS A 399 20.79 -73.77 -53.04
C LYS A 399 22.17 -74.12 -53.60
N ALA A 400 23.22 -73.48 -53.08
CA ALA A 400 24.60 -73.81 -53.43
C ALA A 400 25.00 -75.21 -52.92
N GLN A 401 24.59 -75.57 -51.70
CA GLN A 401 24.84 -76.90 -51.14
C GLN A 401 24.09 -78.00 -51.91
N GLU A 402 22.80 -77.80 -52.23
CA GLU A 402 22.04 -78.74 -53.07
C GLU A 402 22.62 -78.91 -54.48
N ALA A 403 23.22 -77.84 -55.03
CA ALA A 403 23.93 -77.92 -56.30
C ALA A 403 25.25 -78.70 -56.15
N SER A 404 25.98 -78.51 -55.05
CA SER A 404 27.20 -79.27 -54.73
C SER A 404 26.91 -80.75 -54.55
N ASP A 405 25.89 -81.10 -53.76
CA ASP A 405 25.52 -82.51 -53.49
C ASP A 405 25.06 -83.22 -54.77
N LYS A 406 24.43 -82.49 -55.72
CA LYS A 406 24.12 -83.02 -57.06
C LYS A 406 25.37 -83.25 -57.91
N VAL A 407 26.37 -82.38 -57.81
CA VAL A 407 27.65 -82.54 -58.51
C VAL A 407 28.44 -83.71 -57.93
N GLU A 408 28.40 -83.92 -56.62
CA GLU A 408 29.02 -85.06 -55.94
C GLU A 408 28.34 -86.39 -56.32
N ALA A 409 27.00 -86.42 -56.36
CA ALA A 409 26.24 -87.59 -56.84
C ALA A 409 26.54 -87.93 -58.32
N LEU A 410 26.75 -86.92 -59.17
CA LEU A 410 27.21 -87.12 -60.55
C LEU A 410 28.67 -87.61 -60.60
N GLY A 411 29.52 -87.17 -59.66
CA GLY A 411 30.89 -87.65 -59.51
C GLY A 411 30.96 -89.13 -59.17
N GLU A 412 30.11 -89.60 -58.26
CA GLU A 412 30.03 -91.03 -57.89
C GLU A 412 29.49 -91.92 -59.03
N GLU A 413 28.61 -91.40 -59.90
CA GLU A 413 28.19 -92.09 -61.12
C GLU A 413 29.30 -92.16 -62.18
N VAL A 414 30.13 -91.12 -62.30
CA VAL A 414 31.29 -91.08 -63.20
C VAL A 414 32.40 -92.01 -62.70
N GLU A 415 32.60 -92.14 -61.40
CA GLU A 415 33.60 -93.04 -60.81
C GLU A 415 33.21 -94.52 -60.99
N LYS A 416 31.92 -94.86 -60.87
CA LYS A 416 31.38 -96.18 -61.25
C LYS A 416 31.47 -96.46 -62.76
N ALA A 417 31.44 -95.44 -63.61
CA ALA A 417 31.65 -95.60 -65.05
C ALA A 417 33.14 -95.77 -65.43
N LYS A 418 34.06 -95.33 -64.57
CA LYS A 418 35.52 -95.44 -64.78
C LYS A 418 36.08 -96.83 -64.46
N GLU A 419 35.49 -97.59 -63.53
CA GLU A 419 35.92 -98.97 -63.22
C GLU A 419 35.56 -100.02 -64.30
N VAL A 420 34.77 -99.66 -65.33
CA VAL A 420 34.37 -100.57 -66.43
C VAL A 420 35.15 -100.31 -67.73
N ALA A 421 35.96 -99.26 -67.81
CA ALA A 421 36.50 -98.76 -69.08
C ALA A 421 38.02 -98.48 -69.10
N GLU A 422 38.86 -99.27 -68.42
CA GLU A 422 40.32 -99.24 -68.65
C GLU A 422 40.91 -100.65 -68.73
N GLY A 423 40.68 -101.28 -69.88
CA GLY A 423 41.57 -102.28 -70.44
C GLY A 423 41.66 -102.02 -71.94
N ILE A 424 42.79 -101.47 -72.41
CA ILE A 424 43.44 -101.66 -73.72
C ILE A 424 44.30 -100.43 -74.12
N SER A 425 45.60 -100.73 -74.36
CA SER A 425 46.66 -100.08 -75.17
C SER A 425 47.11 -98.66 -74.82
N ASP A 426 48.36 -98.44 -74.37
CA ASP A 426 49.66 -98.50 -75.10
C ASP A 426 49.85 -97.44 -76.21
N GLY A 427 50.85 -96.57 -76.00
CA GLY A 427 51.77 -96.16 -77.06
C GLY A 427 51.91 -94.65 -77.35
N GLN A 428 53.11 -94.13 -77.05
CA GLN A 428 53.85 -93.07 -77.79
C GLN A 428 53.32 -91.62 -77.68
N ASP A 429 54.10 -90.54 -77.70
CA ASP A 429 55.54 -90.26 -77.73
C ASP A 429 55.71 -88.72 -77.65
N ASN A 430 56.81 -88.27 -77.01
CA ASN A 430 57.57 -87.01 -77.20
C ASN A 430 57.00 -85.58 -77.04
N GLY A 431 57.83 -84.76 -76.34
CA GLY A 431 58.02 -83.31 -76.56
C GLY A 431 57.88 -82.45 -75.30
N SER A 432 58.85 -82.41 -74.38
CA SER A 432 60.06 -81.56 -74.34
C SER A 432 59.84 -80.03 -74.24
N GLY A 433 60.25 -79.46 -73.10
CA GLY A 433 60.75 -78.09 -72.93
C GLY A 433 59.75 -77.08 -72.36
N ASP A 434 60.10 -76.11 -71.52
CA ASP A 434 61.31 -75.81 -70.74
C ASP A 434 60.96 -74.60 -69.85
N PHE A 435 61.57 -74.56 -68.67
CA PHE A 435 62.00 -73.40 -67.88
C PHE A 435 61.04 -72.31 -67.30
N THR A 436 61.08 -72.28 -65.95
CA THR A 436 61.32 -71.14 -65.01
C THR A 436 60.36 -69.94 -64.98
N GLU A 437 59.71 -69.65 -63.85
CA GLU A 437 60.18 -68.94 -62.63
C GLU A 437 60.15 -67.39 -62.78
N ILE A 438 59.93 -66.68 -61.66
CA ILE A 438 59.71 -65.22 -61.39
C ILE A 438 58.27 -65.01 -60.90
N ARG A 439 57.95 -64.76 -59.61
CA ARG A 439 58.43 -63.83 -58.56
C ARG A 439 57.93 -62.37 -58.73
N GLU A 440 57.08 -62.00 -57.77
CA GLU A 440 56.81 -60.68 -57.14
C GLU A 440 56.30 -59.45 -57.93
N GLU A 441 55.52 -58.66 -57.16
CA GLU A 441 55.26 -57.21 -57.26
C GLU A 441 54.25 -56.76 -58.36
N THR A 442 53.37 -55.76 -58.18
CA THR A 442 53.36 -54.57 -57.31
C THR A 442 51.95 -53.90 -57.30
N GLU A 443 51.73 -53.07 -56.26
CA GLU A 443 51.08 -51.74 -56.23
C GLU A 443 49.57 -51.45 -56.39
N GLU A 444 49.06 -50.81 -55.32
CA GLU A 444 48.32 -49.54 -55.23
C GLU A 444 47.75 -48.88 -56.50
N LYS A 445 46.50 -48.39 -56.38
CA LYS A 445 46.16 -47.03 -56.83
C LYS A 445 44.98 -46.41 -56.07
N LYS A 446 45.22 -45.16 -55.65
CA LYS A 446 44.28 -44.19 -55.06
C LYS A 446 43.36 -43.55 -56.12
N MET A 447 42.28 -42.94 -55.59
CA MET A 447 41.76 -41.57 -55.84
C MET A 447 40.44 -41.35 -56.59
N SER A 448 39.58 -40.56 -55.91
CA SER A 448 38.73 -39.45 -56.38
C SER A 448 37.32 -39.74 -56.93
N ALA A 449 36.31 -39.37 -56.13
CA ALA A 449 35.31 -38.35 -56.46
C ALA A 449 34.76 -37.73 -55.17
#